data_AF-A0A0K8QIT5-F1
#
_entry.id   AF-A0A0K8QIT5-F1
#
_cell.length_a   1.000
_cell.length_b   1.000
_cell.length_c   1.000
_cell.angle_alpha   90.00
_cell.angle_beta   90.00
_cell.angle_gamma   90.00
#
_symmetry.space_group_name_H-M   'P 1'
#
loop_
_entity.id
_entity.type
_entity.pdbx_description
1 polymer ?
#
loop_
_entity_poly.entity_id
_entity_poly.type
_entity_poly.pdbx_seq_one_letter_code
_entity_poly.pdbx_strand_id
1 'polypeptide(L)'
;MDKPPSKGIVKTWHPEDGWGSIKVDGLAEECFAHSSCIAQSGNEFHGLVPGDHVMVTWHYAQQDNFSAIADLIEPYSPVRVFDTSFDYKTDTPAKTRPDPDKDSQRLRLDHELLWTKELRPGVSFAPSVSSARRNEYLIFTDVSEARHCYGSDTITSSYTTWVKPKALVNAIAGLDDDQRSRYLNPPYTIGSAMIWPLRKKDQPTMNTARGLRLSVADRMDLTLECIRRHYTGEPGSPLADVTNAYEDFFALFHGFKEFVDFFHFQDLMTPDYAEVLFYLPFDNFKRSGTPATTEEYVKYRERALEFIAARNRRMVEWVMEYHPEIEVRHSD
;
A
#
# COMPACT_ATOMS: atom_id res chain seq x y z
N MET A 1 -3.04 16.58 -41.37
CA MET A 1 -2.37 15.57 -40.53
C MET A 1 -3.08 15.64 -39.20
N ASP A 2 -3.94 14.66 -38.93
CA ASP A 2 -4.67 14.61 -37.67
C ASP A 2 -3.64 14.44 -36.54
N LYS A 3 -3.70 15.33 -35.56
CA LYS A 3 -2.86 15.20 -34.37
C LYS A 3 -3.24 13.88 -33.66
N PRO A 4 -2.26 13.12 -33.15
CA PRO A 4 -2.58 11.97 -32.34
C PRO A 4 -3.42 12.40 -31.12
N PRO A 5 -4.38 11.58 -30.67
CA PRO A 5 -5.18 11.90 -29.51
C PRO A 5 -4.30 12.06 -28.26
N SER A 6 -4.64 13.04 -27.43
CA SER A 6 -3.97 13.38 -26.18
C SER A 6 -4.72 12.77 -25.01
N LYS A 7 -4.04 12.44 -23.91
CA LYS A 7 -4.73 12.05 -22.67
C LYS A 7 -5.40 13.27 -22.05
N GLY A 8 -6.56 13.06 -21.44
CA GLY A 8 -7.26 14.08 -20.68
C GLY A 8 -8.01 13.51 -19.48
N ILE A 9 -8.34 14.39 -18.55
CA ILE A 9 -9.20 14.10 -17.39
C ILE A 9 -10.37 15.08 -17.42
N VAL A 10 -11.59 14.55 -17.33
CA VAL A 10 -12.82 15.34 -17.27
C VAL A 10 -12.83 16.12 -15.95
N LYS A 11 -12.94 17.45 -16.03
CA LYS A 11 -12.91 18.37 -14.89
C LYS A 11 -14.31 18.76 -14.46
N THR A 12 -15.16 19.04 -15.44
CA THR A 12 -16.57 19.39 -15.23
C THR A 12 -17.41 18.70 -16.30
N TRP A 13 -18.65 18.37 -15.96
CA TRP A 13 -19.64 17.90 -16.91
C TRP A 13 -21.04 18.35 -16.49
N HIS A 14 -21.76 18.98 -17.41
CA HIS A 14 -23.13 19.45 -17.24
C HIS A 14 -24.04 18.55 -18.07
N PRO A 15 -24.56 17.45 -17.49
CA PRO A 15 -25.27 16.41 -18.27
C PRO A 15 -26.54 16.95 -18.94
N GLU A 16 -27.24 17.88 -18.30
CA GLU A 16 -28.45 18.52 -18.85
C GLU A 16 -28.14 19.41 -20.06
N ASP A 17 -26.97 20.05 -20.07
CA ASP A 17 -26.54 20.97 -21.13
C ASP A 17 -25.64 20.29 -22.19
N GLY A 18 -25.23 19.05 -21.94
CA GLY A 18 -24.43 18.25 -22.86
C GLY A 18 -23.02 18.76 -23.11
N TRP A 19 -22.42 19.50 -22.17
CA TRP A 19 -21.04 20.01 -22.29
C TRP A 19 -20.25 19.94 -20.98
N GLY A 20 -18.94 20.10 -21.07
CA GLY A 20 -18.05 20.18 -19.92
C GLY A 20 -16.65 20.63 -20.29
N SER A 21 -15.70 20.41 -19.38
CA SER A 21 -14.30 20.76 -19.59
C SER A 21 -13.37 19.59 -19.31
N ILE A 22 -12.32 19.46 -20.13
CA ILE A 22 -11.31 18.42 -20.02
C ILE A 22 -9.96 19.08 -19.81
N LYS A 23 -9.23 18.65 -18.78
CA LYS A 23 -7.80 18.99 -18.65
C LYS A 23 -7.01 18.06 -19.56
N VAL A 24 -6.46 18.60 -20.63
CA VAL A 24 -5.69 17.84 -21.63
C VAL A 24 -4.19 17.96 -21.33
N ASP A 25 -3.48 16.83 -21.42
CA ASP A 25 -2.03 16.80 -21.25
C ASP A 25 -1.34 17.68 -22.32
N GLY A 26 -0.45 18.56 -21.85
CA GLY A 26 0.25 19.51 -22.71
C GLY A 26 -0.53 20.80 -23.05
N LEU A 27 -1.80 20.92 -22.63
CA LEU A 27 -2.59 22.15 -22.75
C LEU A 27 -2.57 22.94 -21.45
N ALA A 28 -2.24 24.24 -21.52
CA ALA A 28 -2.21 25.11 -20.34
C ALA A 28 -3.61 25.34 -19.76
N GLU A 29 -4.57 25.63 -20.63
CA GLU A 29 -5.98 25.84 -20.30
C GLU A 29 -6.80 24.54 -20.39
N GLU A 30 -8.05 24.57 -19.96
CA GLU A 30 -8.98 23.46 -20.14
C GLU A 30 -9.55 23.48 -21.58
N CYS A 31 -9.89 22.31 -22.08
CA CYS A 31 -10.50 22.12 -23.40
C CYS A 31 -12.02 22.00 -23.25
N PHE A 32 -12.77 22.74 -24.07
CA PHE A 32 -14.23 22.61 -24.12
C PHE A 32 -14.63 21.27 -24.74
N ALA A 33 -15.55 20.57 -24.09
CA ALA A 33 -16.05 19.28 -24.53
C ALA A 33 -17.57 19.33 -24.71
N HIS A 34 -18.07 18.85 -25.84
CA HIS A 34 -19.50 18.69 -26.10
C HIS A 34 -19.85 17.22 -26.30
N SER A 35 -21.06 16.83 -25.90
CA SER A 35 -21.56 15.45 -25.96
C SER A 35 -21.50 14.86 -27.37
N SER A 36 -21.66 15.68 -28.41
CA SER A 36 -21.53 15.25 -29.81
C SER A 36 -20.15 14.75 -30.21
N CYS A 37 -19.11 15.09 -29.43
CA CYS A 37 -17.75 14.67 -29.70
C CYS A 37 -17.40 13.35 -28.99
N ILE A 38 -18.29 12.80 -28.16
CA ILE A 38 -18.05 11.53 -27.47
C ILE A 38 -18.27 10.38 -28.45
N ALA A 39 -17.25 9.54 -28.61
CA ALA A 39 -17.31 8.35 -29.44
C ALA A 39 -18.40 7.40 -28.91
N GLN A 40 -19.37 7.07 -29.76
CA GLN A 40 -20.45 6.17 -29.41
C GLN A 40 -19.94 4.73 -29.32
N SER A 41 -20.19 4.07 -28.19
CA SER A 41 -20.05 2.62 -28.03
C SER A 41 -21.40 2.03 -27.63
N GLY A 42 -22.18 1.56 -28.63
CA GLY A 42 -23.52 1.01 -28.41
C GLY A 42 -24.66 2.05 -28.45
N ASN A 43 -25.85 1.64 -27.96
CA ASN A 43 -27.12 2.38 -28.08
C ASN A 43 -27.43 3.34 -26.89
N GLU A 44 -26.51 3.54 -25.95
CA GLU A 44 -26.71 4.43 -24.80
C GLU A 44 -25.81 5.68 -24.91
N PHE A 45 -26.40 6.86 -24.70
CA PHE A 45 -25.66 8.12 -24.59
C PHE A 45 -24.96 8.17 -23.23
N HIS A 46 -23.64 7.97 -23.21
CA HIS A 46 -22.84 8.23 -22.01
C HIS A 46 -22.44 9.70 -21.96
N GLY A 47 -23.01 10.45 -21.00
CA GLY A 47 -22.38 11.67 -20.52
C GLY A 47 -21.08 11.33 -19.78
N LEU A 48 -20.12 12.26 -19.76
CA LEU A 48 -18.88 12.09 -19.00
C LEU A 48 -19.11 12.36 -17.51
N VAL A 49 -18.28 11.79 -16.64
CA VAL A 49 -18.27 12.09 -15.21
C VAL A 49 -16.97 12.83 -14.86
N PRO A 50 -17.01 13.90 -14.06
CA PRO A 50 -15.78 14.51 -13.55
C PRO A 50 -14.87 13.48 -12.88
N GLY A 51 -13.62 13.39 -13.35
CA GLY A 51 -12.65 12.37 -12.95
C GLY A 51 -12.41 11.30 -14.02
N ASP A 52 -13.30 11.15 -15.01
CA ASP A 52 -13.11 10.21 -16.10
C ASP A 52 -11.85 10.54 -16.89
N HIS A 53 -11.11 9.49 -17.22
CA HIS A 53 -9.98 9.57 -18.11
C HIS A 53 -10.46 9.35 -19.56
N VAL A 54 -9.93 10.16 -20.48
CA VAL A 54 -10.33 10.14 -21.89
C VAL A 54 -9.11 10.29 -22.80
N MET A 55 -9.21 9.74 -24.01
CA MET A 55 -8.36 10.13 -25.13
C MET A 55 -9.11 11.20 -25.92
N VAL A 56 -8.46 12.33 -26.21
CA VAL A 56 -9.08 13.48 -26.86
C VAL A 56 -8.23 14.03 -28.00
N THR A 57 -8.81 14.11 -29.19
CA THR A 57 -8.30 15.00 -30.25
C THR A 57 -8.92 16.38 -30.08
N TRP A 58 -8.17 17.42 -30.36
CA TRP A 58 -8.59 18.80 -30.13
C TRP A 58 -7.86 19.77 -31.05
N HIS A 59 -8.45 20.95 -31.22
CA HIS A 59 -7.86 22.08 -31.93
C HIS A 59 -8.05 23.39 -31.17
N TYR A 60 -7.25 24.39 -31.52
CA TYR A 60 -7.40 25.74 -30.98
C TYR A 60 -8.56 26.44 -31.71
N ALA A 61 -9.56 26.84 -30.95
CA ALA A 61 -10.71 27.62 -31.39
C ALA A 61 -11.36 28.26 -30.16
N GLN A 62 -11.98 29.43 -30.35
CA GLN A 62 -12.67 30.11 -29.27
C GLN A 62 -14.10 29.57 -29.14
N GLN A 63 -14.44 29.05 -27.97
CA GLN A 63 -15.80 28.70 -27.57
C GLN A 63 -16.02 29.24 -26.16
N ASP A 64 -16.90 30.23 -26.02
CA ASP A 64 -17.12 30.92 -24.75
C ASP A 64 -15.79 31.40 -24.13
N ASN A 65 -15.44 30.87 -22.94
CA ASN A 65 -14.20 31.20 -22.23
C ASN A 65 -13.05 30.21 -22.51
N PHE A 66 -13.22 29.28 -23.46
CA PHE A 66 -12.23 28.26 -23.80
C PHE A 66 -11.51 28.61 -25.11
N SER A 67 -10.20 28.36 -25.13
CA SER A 67 -9.32 28.57 -26.30
C SER A 67 -9.02 27.27 -27.08
N ALA A 68 -9.53 26.14 -26.59
CA ALA A 68 -9.40 24.83 -27.23
C ALA A 68 -10.74 24.08 -27.17
N ILE A 69 -11.04 23.33 -28.24
CA ILE A 69 -12.28 22.55 -28.41
C ILE A 69 -11.92 21.10 -28.74
N ALA A 70 -12.62 20.16 -28.11
CA ALA A 70 -12.50 18.73 -28.36
C ALA A 70 -13.20 18.33 -29.67
N ASP A 71 -12.50 17.55 -30.50
CA ASP A 71 -12.99 17.02 -31.78
C ASP A 71 -13.60 15.62 -31.62
N LEU A 72 -12.88 14.74 -30.91
CA LEU A 72 -13.31 13.39 -30.58
C LEU A 72 -12.84 13.06 -29.17
N ILE A 73 -13.72 12.46 -28.37
CA ILE A 73 -13.51 12.04 -27.00
C ILE A 73 -13.81 10.56 -26.91
N GLU A 74 -12.81 9.75 -26.61
CA GLU A 74 -12.96 8.32 -26.39
C GLU A 74 -12.79 8.04 -24.90
N PRO A 75 -13.73 7.31 -24.26
CA PRO A 75 -13.52 6.80 -22.91
C PRO A 75 -12.19 6.06 -22.85
N TYR A 76 -11.35 6.43 -21.90
CA TYR A 76 -10.06 5.80 -21.68
C TYR A 76 -9.95 5.46 -20.21
N SER A 77 -10.26 4.22 -19.84
CA SER A 77 -9.82 3.75 -18.53
C SER A 77 -8.33 3.51 -18.65
N PRO A 78 -7.44 4.30 -18.00
CA PRO A 78 -6.06 3.88 -17.88
C PRO A 78 -6.08 2.51 -17.22
N VAL A 79 -5.42 1.54 -17.84
CA VAL A 79 -5.24 0.24 -17.21
C VAL A 79 -4.54 0.50 -15.89
N ARG A 80 -5.20 0.15 -14.79
CA ARG A 80 -4.59 0.26 -13.47
C ARG A 80 -3.35 -0.63 -13.48
N VAL A 81 -2.22 -0.10 -13.05
CA VAL A 81 -0.95 -0.83 -13.01
C VAL A 81 -0.58 -1.15 -11.56
N PHE A 82 -0.61 -2.42 -11.20
CA PHE A 82 -0.04 -2.91 -9.95
C PHE A 82 1.43 -3.29 -10.19
N ASP A 83 2.35 -2.57 -9.55
CA ASP A 83 3.79 -2.71 -9.79
C ASP A 83 4.54 -3.00 -8.48
N THR A 84 4.94 -4.25 -8.27
CA THR A 84 5.66 -4.62 -7.03
C THR A 84 7.10 -4.14 -7.00
N SER A 85 7.63 -3.59 -8.10
CA SER A 85 8.98 -3.03 -8.20
C SER A 85 9.03 -1.52 -7.97
N PHE A 86 7.87 -0.86 -7.91
CA PHE A 86 7.81 0.58 -7.75
C PHE A 86 8.29 1.01 -6.35
N ASP A 87 9.21 1.98 -6.32
CA ASP A 87 9.68 2.59 -5.08
C ASP A 87 8.80 3.79 -4.70
N TYR A 88 7.94 3.61 -3.70
CA TYR A 88 7.02 4.64 -3.23
C TYR A 88 7.70 5.89 -2.67
N LYS A 89 9.01 5.83 -2.36
CA LYS A 89 9.82 7.04 -2.05
C LYS A 89 9.86 8.03 -3.21
N THR A 90 9.65 7.56 -4.45
CA THR A 90 9.70 8.37 -5.66
C THR A 90 8.34 8.93 -6.08
N ASP A 91 7.25 8.56 -5.41
CA ASP A 91 5.88 8.91 -5.79
C ASP A 91 5.56 10.40 -5.59
N THR A 92 6.28 11.10 -4.71
CA THR A 92 6.06 12.54 -4.44
C THR A 92 7.38 13.33 -4.58
N PRO A 93 7.96 13.42 -5.79
CA PRO A 93 9.30 13.96 -6.00
C PRO A 93 9.42 15.46 -5.72
N ALA A 94 8.30 16.19 -5.68
CA ALA A 94 8.27 17.62 -5.38
C ALA A 94 8.49 17.94 -3.88
N LYS A 95 8.40 16.95 -2.98
CA LYS A 95 8.62 17.16 -1.54
C LYS A 95 10.09 16.99 -1.18
N THR A 96 10.57 17.83 -0.26
CA THR A 96 11.97 17.77 0.22
C THR A 96 12.25 16.59 1.16
N ARG A 97 11.22 16.08 1.84
CA ARG A 97 11.26 14.89 2.71
C ARG A 97 9.92 14.15 2.62
N PRO A 98 9.64 13.46 1.51
CA PRO A 98 8.39 12.71 1.36
C PRO A 98 8.37 11.56 2.37
N ASP A 99 7.22 11.35 2.99
CA ASP A 99 6.92 10.18 3.82
C ASP A 99 5.94 9.30 3.03
N PRO A 100 6.38 8.19 2.41
CA PRO A 100 5.53 7.42 1.51
C PRO A 100 4.23 6.94 2.17
N ASP A 101 4.26 6.58 3.45
CA ASP A 101 3.07 6.16 4.20
C ASP A 101 2.01 7.27 4.36
N LYS A 102 2.41 8.53 4.19
CA LYS A 102 1.51 9.69 4.22
C LYS A 102 1.24 10.26 2.84
N ASP A 103 2.25 10.29 1.99
CA ASP A 103 2.32 11.14 0.81
C ASP A 103 2.06 10.37 -0.49
N SER A 104 2.38 9.07 -0.55
CA SER A 104 2.20 8.27 -1.75
C SER A 104 0.73 7.94 -1.95
N GLN A 105 0.15 8.47 -3.04
CA GLN A 105 -1.20 8.10 -3.47
C GLN A 105 -1.20 6.69 -4.04
N ARG A 106 -0.12 6.29 -4.73
CA ARG A 106 0.00 4.95 -5.31
C ARG A 106 0.01 3.87 -4.23
N LEU A 107 0.80 4.04 -3.17
CA LEU A 107 0.83 3.11 -2.03
C LEU A 107 -0.56 2.97 -1.40
N ARG A 108 -1.29 4.08 -1.28
CA ARG A 108 -2.64 4.08 -0.71
C ARG A 108 -3.65 3.32 -1.56
N LEU A 109 -3.62 3.54 -2.88
CA LEU A 109 -4.47 2.79 -3.81
C LEU A 109 -4.10 1.30 -3.81
N ASP A 110 -2.81 0.96 -3.76
CA ASP A 110 -2.36 -0.43 -3.72
C ASP A 110 -2.75 -1.11 -2.39
N HIS A 111 -2.78 -0.38 -1.28
CA HIS A 111 -3.36 -0.88 -0.02
C HIS A 111 -4.87 -1.06 -0.07
N GLU A 112 -5.63 -0.13 -0.67
CA GLU A 112 -7.07 -0.30 -0.89
C GLU A 112 -7.37 -1.56 -1.73
N LEU A 113 -6.59 -1.79 -2.80
CA LEU A 113 -6.71 -2.99 -3.64
C LEU A 113 -6.38 -4.27 -2.86
N LEU A 114 -5.16 -4.35 -2.32
CA LEU A 114 -4.68 -5.59 -1.73
C LEU A 114 -5.43 -5.97 -0.47
N TRP A 115 -5.94 -5.00 0.29
CA TRP A 115 -6.63 -5.26 1.55
C TRP A 115 -8.14 -5.18 1.43
N THR A 116 -8.68 -5.25 0.20
CA THR A 116 -10.09 -5.51 -0.04
C THR A 116 -10.29 -6.99 -0.35
N LYS A 117 -10.70 -7.78 0.66
CA LYS A 117 -10.92 -9.23 0.52
C LYS A 117 -12.11 -9.72 1.34
N GLU A 118 -12.70 -10.80 0.89
CA GLU A 118 -13.66 -11.57 1.68
C GLU A 118 -12.94 -12.31 2.82
N LEU A 119 -13.40 -12.11 4.04
CA LEU A 119 -12.98 -12.83 5.25
C LEU A 119 -14.03 -13.88 5.61
N ARG A 120 -13.63 -14.97 6.28
CA ARG A 120 -14.60 -15.91 6.85
C ARG A 120 -15.07 -15.34 8.20
N PRO A 121 -16.38 -15.33 8.52
CA PRO A 121 -17.48 -16.09 7.92
C PRO A 121 -18.36 -15.31 6.91
N GLY A 122 -17.75 -14.68 5.89
CA GLY A 122 -18.44 -13.95 4.82
C GLY A 122 -18.53 -12.45 5.05
N VAL A 123 -17.56 -11.89 5.78
CA VAL A 123 -17.45 -10.44 5.97
C VAL A 123 -16.50 -9.89 4.91
N SER A 124 -17.00 -8.99 4.07
CA SER A 124 -16.14 -8.26 3.14
C SER A 124 -15.38 -7.18 3.92
N PHE A 125 -14.07 -7.35 4.06
CA PHE A 125 -13.22 -6.27 4.56
C PHE A 125 -12.77 -5.45 3.35
N ALA A 126 -13.42 -4.30 3.15
CA ALA A 126 -13.24 -3.42 2.00
C ALA A 126 -12.97 -1.97 2.46
N PRO A 127 -11.77 -1.70 3.01
CA PRO A 127 -11.42 -0.36 3.45
C PRO A 127 -11.18 0.54 2.24
N SER A 128 -11.78 1.73 2.22
CA SER A 128 -11.64 2.68 1.12
C SER A 128 -10.72 3.84 1.46
N VAL A 129 -10.15 4.48 0.43
CA VAL A 129 -9.41 5.73 0.60
C VAL A 129 -10.32 6.82 1.14
N SER A 130 -9.87 7.53 2.18
CA SER A 130 -10.61 8.70 2.68
C SER A 130 -10.43 9.90 1.76
N SER A 131 -11.54 10.52 1.37
CA SER A 131 -11.56 11.85 0.75
C SER A 131 -11.40 12.98 1.77
N ALA A 132 -11.47 12.67 3.07
CA ALA A 132 -11.51 13.65 4.15
C ALA A 132 -10.29 13.56 5.09
N ARG A 133 -9.58 14.69 5.20
CA ARG A 133 -8.56 15.03 6.22
C ARG A 133 -7.19 14.34 6.11
N ARG A 134 -6.17 15.04 6.64
CA ARG A 134 -4.73 14.67 6.61
C ARG A 134 -4.34 13.40 7.38
N ASN A 135 -5.26 12.77 8.12
CA ASN A 135 -4.93 11.70 9.08
C ASN A 135 -5.77 10.41 8.90
N GLU A 136 -6.59 10.30 7.85
CA GLU A 136 -7.40 9.11 7.57
C GLU A 136 -6.83 8.48 6.29
N TYR A 137 -6.02 7.43 6.44
CA TYR A 137 -5.32 6.82 5.30
C TYR A 137 -6.24 5.82 4.58
N LEU A 138 -6.72 4.79 5.28
CA LEU A 138 -7.86 3.97 4.83
C LEU A 138 -8.95 3.92 5.91
N ILE A 139 -10.21 3.79 5.50
CA ILE A 139 -11.37 3.70 6.39
C ILE A 139 -12.17 2.45 6.04
N PHE A 140 -12.46 1.63 7.04
CA PHE A 140 -13.45 0.55 6.95
C PHE A 140 -14.67 0.95 7.78
N THR A 141 -15.86 0.82 7.19
CA THR A 141 -17.12 0.92 7.95
C THR A 141 -17.69 -0.48 8.07
N ASP A 142 -17.82 -0.97 9.29
CA ASP A 142 -18.35 -2.32 9.52
C ASP A 142 -19.87 -2.37 9.42
N VAL A 143 -20.44 -3.57 9.54
CA VAL A 143 -21.90 -3.82 9.48
C VAL A 143 -22.71 -3.10 10.57
N SER A 144 -22.05 -2.61 11.63
CA SER A 144 -22.68 -1.81 12.69
C SER A 144 -22.61 -0.30 12.42
N GLU A 145 -22.13 0.11 11.24
CA GLU A 145 -21.85 1.49 10.85
C GLU A 145 -20.70 2.12 11.64
N ALA A 146 -19.90 1.32 12.35
CA ALA A 146 -18.74 1.82 13.07
C ALA A 146 -17.57 2.04 12.11
N ARG A 147 -16.94 3.21 12.23
CA ARG A 147 -15.80 3.61 11.40
C ARG A 147 -14.48 3.23 12.05
N HIS A 148 -13.66 2.49 11.32
CA HIS A 148 -12.32 2.06 11.70
C HIS A 148 -11.29 2.68 10.78
N CYS A 149 -10.26 3.31 11.35
CA CYS A 149 -9.18 3.93 10.59
C CYS A 149 -7.95 3.02 10.57
N TYR A 150 -7.26 3.00 9.43
CA TYR A 150 -6.02 2.26 9.26
C TYR A 150 -4.93 3.18 8.70
N GLY A 151 -3.68 2.91 9.07
CA GLY A 151 -2.50 3.60 8.53
C GLY A 151 -1.51 2.61 7.95
N SER A 152 -0.79 3.04 6.92
CA SER A 152 0.34 2.31 6.33
C SER A 152 1.56 2.38 7.22
N ASP A 153 2.36 1.32 7.21
CA ASP A 153 3.70 1.30 7.79
C ASP A 153 4.57 0.19 7.19
N THR A 154 5.89 0.36 7.29
CA THR A 154 6.86 -0.62 6.80
C THR A 154 6.98 -1.82 7.73
N ILE A 155 6.90 -3.03 7.19
CA ILE A 155 7.15 -4.28 7.93
C ILE A 155 8.64 -4.66 7.96
N THR A 156 9.51 -3.83 7.38
CA THR A 156 10.97 -4.04 7.43
C THR A 156 11.70 -2.80 7.92
N SER A 157 12.78 -3.01 8.66
CA SER A 157 13.67 -1.94 9.10
C SER A 157 15.10 -2.19 8.61
N SER A 158 15.71 -1.18 8.00
CA SER A 158 17.15 -1.16 7.73
C SER A 158 17.96 -0.59 8.90
N TYR A 159 17.28 -0.15 9.98
CA TYR A 159 17.88 0.44 11.18
C TYR A 159 18.86 1.60 10.92
N THR A 160 18.74 2.30 9.79
CA THR A 160 19.65 3.40 9.44
C THR A 160 19.31 4.69 10.18
N THR A 161 18.07 4.89 10.58
CA THR A 161 17.62 6.11 11.29
C THR A 161 17.81 6.01 12.80
N TRP A 162 17.56 4.84 13.39
CA TRP A 162 17.58 4.61 14.84
C TRP A 162 18.58 3.53 15.21
N VAL A 163 19.86 3.91 15.30
CA VAL A 163 20.97 2.97 15.52
C VAL A 163 21.24 2.76 17.01
N LYS A 164 20.35 2.02 17.68
CA LYS A 164 20.56 1.51 19.05
C LYS A 164 20.03 0.08 19.12
N PRO A 165 20.64 -0.80 19.95
CA PRO A 165 21.75 -0.58 20.90
C PRO A 165 23.15 -0.54 20.23
N LYS A 166 24.22 -0.31 21.01
CA LYS A 166 25.62 -0.23 20.52
C LYS A 166 26.05 -1.44 19.67
N ALA A 167 25.53 -2.63 19.99
CA ALA A 167 25.79 -3.84 19.20
C ALA A 167 25.31 -3.70 17.75
N LEU A 168 24.14 -3.11 17.52
CA LEU A 168 23.61 -2.84 16.18
C LEU A 168 24.46 -1.80 15.43
N VAL A 169 24.94 -0.76 16.13
CA VAL A 169 25.86 0.22 15.55
C VAL A 169 27.13 -0.46 15.04
N ASN A 170 27.72 -1.33 15.87
CA ASN A 170 28.93 -2.06 15.51
C ASN A 170 28.69 -3.04 14.36
N ALA A 171 27.54 -3.73 14.36
CA ALA A 171 27.15 -4.63 13.27
C ALA A 171 27.05 -3.91 11.92
N ILE A 172 26.40 -2.73 11.88
CA ILE A 172 26.30 -1.92 10.67
C ILE A 172 27.66 -1.32 10.28
N ALA A 173 28.50 -0.95 11.26
CA ALA A 173 29.85 -0.45 11.00
C ALA A 173 30.76 -1.51 10.35
N GLY A 174 30.53 -2.80 10.64
CA GLY A 174 31.31 -3.91 10.09
C GLY A 174 30.96 -4.32 8.66
N LEU A 175 29.94 -3.70 8.03
CA LEU A 175 29.56 -4.00 6.65
C LEU A 175 30.59 -3.45 5.65
N ASP A 176 30.87 -4.24 4.61
CA ASP A 176 31.60 -3.81 3.42
C ASP A 176 30.75 -2.92 2.49
N ASP A 177 31.36 -2.36 1.44
CA ASP A 177 30.70 -1.41 0.55
C ASP A 177 29.55 -2.04 -0.25
N ASP A 178 29.67 -3.30 -0.67
CA ASP A 178 28.64 -4.02 -1.40
C ASP A 178 27.42 -4.30 -0.51
N GLN A 179 27.67 -4.75 0.72
CA GLN A 179 26.64 -4.96 1.75
C GLN A 179 25.94 -3.66 2.12
N ARG A 180 26.68 -2.54 2.25
CA ARG A 180 26.11 -1.22 2.52
C ARG A 180 25.16 -0.78 1.41
N SER A 181 25.60 -0.89 0.17
CA SER A 181 24.81 -0.56 -1.02
C SER A 181 23.53 -1.39 -1.07
N ARG A 182 23.63 -2.68 -0.80
CA ARG A 182 22.50 -3.61 -0.82
C ARG A 182 21.49 -3.40 0.31
N TYR A 183 21.94 -3.13 1.53
CA TYR A 183 21.08 -3.25 2.72
C TYR A 183 20.57 -1.93 3.31
N LEU A 184 21.28 -0.82 3.15
CA LEU A 184 20.99 0.39 3.93
C LEU A 184 19.86 1.23 3.33
N ASN A 185 19.67 1.18 2.00
CA ASN A 185 18.61 1.93 1.33
C ASN A 185 17.86 1.07 0.31
N PRO A 186 17.13 0.02 0.74
CA PRO A 186 16.26 -0.71 -0.16
C PRO A 186 15.14 0.21 -0.69
N PRO A 187 14.59 -0.08 -1.89
CA PRO A 187 13.38 0.58 -2.35
C PRO A 187 12.22 0.29 -1.39
N TYR A 188 11.31 1.25 -1.20
CA TYR A 188 10.09 1.02 -0.43
C TYR A 188 9.00 0.51 -1.37
N THR A 189 8.80 -0.81 -1.39
CA THR A 189 7.83 -1.50 -2.27
C THR A 189 6.64 -2.02 -1.48
N ILE A 190 5.58 -2.46 -2.19
CA ILE A 190 4.34 -2.91 -1.55
C ILE A 190 4.53 -4.15 -0.67
N GLY A 191 5.44 -5.04 -1.07
CA GLY A 191 5.82 -6.20 -0.27
C GLY A 191 6.37 -5.81 1.10
N SER A 192 6.95 -4.61 1.24
CA SER A 192 7.47 -4.10 2.52
C SER A 192 6.47 -3.24 3.31
N ALA A 193 5.23 -3.08 2.86
CA ALA A 193 4.21 -2.27 3.52
C ALA A 193 3.00 -3.12 3.97
N MET A 194 2.33 -2.70 5.04
CA MET A 194 1.01 -3.19 5.41
C MET A 194 0.22 -2.11 6.14
N ILE A 195 -1.07 -2.37 6.37
CA ILE A 195 -1.92 -1.49 7.16
C ILE A 195 -2.06 -1.98 8.61
N TRP A 196 -2.18 -1.04 9.54
CA TRP A 196 -2.46 -1.29 10.96
C TRP A 196 -3.66 -0.45 11.43
N PRO A 197 -4.48 -0.95 12.37
CA PRO A 197 -5.57 -0.17 12.94
C PRO A 197 -5.02 1.03 13.74
N LEU A 198 -5.71 2.16 13.66
CA LEU A 198 -5.34 3.41 14.32
C LEU A 198 -6.52 3.95 15.13
N ARG A 199 -6.38 3.98 16.46
CA ARG A 199 -7.35 4.62 17.34
C ARG A 199 -6.67 5.47 18.41
N LYS A 200 -7.25 6.64 18.71
CA LYS A 200 -6.71 7.58 19.70
C LYS A 200 -6.73 7.03 21.13
N LYS A 201 -7.75 6.22 21.46
CA LYS A 201 -7.90 5.62 22.79
C LYS A 201 -6.90 4.49 23.05
N ASP A 202 -6.41 3.83 22.00
CA ASP A 202 -5.56 2.65 22.08
C ASP A 202 -4.12 3.02 21.70
N GLN A 203 -3.40 3.58 22.67
CA GLN A 203 -2.00 4.00 22.56
C GLN A 203 -1.12 3.20 23.54
N PRO A 204 0.12 2.82 23.14
CA PRO A 204 0.72 3.02 21.82
C PRO A 204 0.01 2.21 20.73
N THR A 205 0.01 2.71 19.49
CA THR A 205 -0.51 1.94 18.34
C THR A 205 0.39 0.72 18.07
N MET A 206 -0.12 -0.26 17.30
CA MET A 206 0.65 -1.43 16.89
C MET A 206 1.97 -1.04 16.19
N ASN A 207 1.91 -0.13 15.20
CA ASN A 207 3.08 0.45 14.54
C ASN A 207 4.09 0.96 15.58
N THR A 208 3.65 1.87 16.46
CA THR A 208 4.55 2.49 17.45
C THR A 208 5.15 1.49 18.43
N ALA A 209 4.34 0.56 18.94
CA ALA A 209 4.78 -0.43 19.91
C ALA A 209 5.83 -1.38 19.34
N ARG A 210 5.68 -1.77 18.08
CA ARG A 210 6.60 -2.67 17.37
C ARG A 210 8.01 -2.07 17.24
N GLY A 211 8.12 -0.78 16.98
CA GLY A 211 9.41 -0.08 16.89
C GLY A 211 10.02 0.31 18.24
N LEU A 212 9.18 0.66 19.23
CA LEU A 212 9.66 1.06 20.56
C LEU A 212 10.10 -0.11 21.44
N ARG A 213 9.53 -1.31 21.24
CA ARG A 213 9.84 -2.49 22.05
C ARG A 213 11.08 -3.15 21.51
N LEU A 214 12.21 -2.95 22.20
CA LEU A 214 13.51 -3.49 21.79
C LEU A 214 13.51 -5.00 21.57
N SER A 215 12.68 -5.77 22.28
CA SER A 215 12.55 -7.22 22.08
C SER A 215 11.84 -7.61 20.78
N VAL A 216 11.20 -6.66 20.10
CA VAL A 216 10.59 -6.83 18.76
C VAL A 216 11.40 -6.04 17.73
N ALA A 217 11.64 -4.75 17.97
CA ALA A 217 12.48 -3.87 17.16
C ALA A 217 12.10 -3.88 15.67
N ASP A 218 10.82 -3.67 15.34
CA ASP A 218 10.32 -3.66 13.95
C ASP A 218 10.47 -4.96 13.15
N ARG A 219 10.97 -6.04 13.75
CA ARG A 219 11.03 -7.34 13.09
C ARG A 219 9.65 -7.95 12.92
N MET A 220 9.26 -8.16 11.66
CA MET A 220 7.96 -8.73 11.34
C MET A 220 7.80 -10.17 11.82
N ASP A 221 8.85 -11.00 11.81
CA ASP A 221 8.79 -12.38 12.33
C ASP A 221 8.50 -12.40 13.85
N LEU A 222 9.14 -11.51 14.62
CA LEU A 222 8.86 -11.36 16.06
C LEU A 222 7.47 -10.75 16.33
N THR A 223 7.02 -9.85 15.47
CA THR A 223 5.66 -9.27 15.53
C THR A 223 4.61 -10.34 15.24
N LEU A 224 4.85 -11.16 14.22
CA LEU A 224 3.95 -12.24 13.82
C LEU A 224 3.84 -13.31 14.91
N GLU A 225 4.94 -13.61 15.61
CA GLU A 225 4.89 -14.50 16.79
C GLU A 225 4.05 -13.90 17.93
N CYS A 226 4.11 -12.58 18.15
CA CYS A 226 3.23 -11.94 19.12
C CYS A 226 1.75 -12.08 18.73
N ILE A 227 1.44 -11.91 17.45
CA ILE A 227 0.07 -12.06 16.92
C ILE A 227 -0.38 -13.52 17.01
N ARG A 228 0.48 -14.49 16.68
CA ARG A 228 0.20 -15.93 16.84
C ARG A 228 -0.22 -16.25 18.28
N ARG A 229 0.57 -15.77 19.25
CA ARG A 229 0.27 -15.94 20.69
C ARG A 229 -1.04 -15.32 21.12
N HIS A 230 -1.40 -14.16 20.56
CA HIS A 230 -2.71 -13.55 20.81
C HIS A 230 -3.85 -14.48 20.36
N TYR A 231 -3.79 -15.04 19.15
CA TYR A 231 -4.81 -15.98 18.68
C TYR A 231 -4.84 -17.31 19.43
N THR A 232 -3.71 -17.80 19.93
CA THR A 232 -3.65 -19.05 20.71
C THR A 232 -3.89 -18.86 22.21
N GLY A 233 -4.02 -17.62 22.68
CA GLY A 233 -4.11 -17.30 24.11
C GLY A 233 -2.83 -17.60 24.89
N GLU A 234 -1.69 -17.74 24.22
CA GLU A 234 -0.40 -18.03 24.85
C GLU A 234 0.16 -16.77 25.53
N PRO A 235 0.57 -16.83 26.81
CA PRO A 235 1.09 -15.67 27.51
C PRO A 235 2.53 -15.28 27.07
N GLY A 236 3.00 -14.12 27.54
CA GLY A 236 4.41 -13.73 27.41
C GLY A 236 4.79 -13.05 26.10
N SER A 237 3.83 -12.45 25.38
CA SER A 237 4.12 -11.62 24.22
C SER A 237 4.51 -10.19 24.63
N PRO A 238 5.60 -9.63 24.08
CA PRO A 238 5.92 -8.22 24.22
C PRO A 238 4.85 -7.29 23.67
N LEU A 239 3.94 -7.74 22.79
CA LEU A 239 2.84 -6.96 22.18
C LEU A 239 1.46 -7.27 22.79
N ALA A 240 1.39 -7.99 23.92
CA ALA A 240 0.12 -8.45 24.50
C ALA A 240 -0.87 -7.32 24.82
N ASP A 241 -0.44 -6.24 25.47
CA ASP A 241 -1.30 -5.10 25.80
C ASP A 241 -1.87 -4.41 24.54
N VAL A 242 -1.09 -4.32 23.47
CA VAL A 242 -1.52 -3.66 22.22
C VAL A 242 -2.40 -4.58 21.38
N THR A 243 -2.05 -5.85 21.27
CA THR A 243 -2.90 -6.84 20.59
C THR A 243 -4.27 -6.96 21.28
N ASN A 244 -4.31 -6.92 22.61
CA ASN A 244 -5.56 -6.90 23.37
C ASN A 244 -6.33 -5.58 23.20
N ALA A 245 -5.67 -4.43 23.14
CA ALA A 245 -6.34 -3.14 22.90
C ALA A 245 -6.97 -3.04 21.49
N TYR A 246 -6.45 -3.81 20.53
CA TYR A 246 -6.96 -3.94 19.17
C TYR A 246 -7.60 -5.33 18.91
N GLU A 247 -8.13 -6.00 19.95
CA GLU A 247 -8.72 -7.35 19.83
C GLU A 247 -9.81 -7.42 18.76
N ASP A 248 -10.57 -6.34 18.58
CA ASP A 248 -11.63 -6.22 17.60
C ASP A 248 -11.12 -6.25 16.15
N PHE A 249 -9.94 -5.68 15.90
CA PHE A 249 -9.26 -5.82 14.60
C PHE A 249 -8.81 -7.25 14.35
N PHE A 250 -8.23 -7.93 15.35
CA PHE A 250 -7.82 -9.33 15.20
C PHE A 250 -9.02 -10.27 15.08
N ALA A 251 -10.14 -9.95 15.73
CA ALA A 251 -11.38 -10.69 15.63
C ALA A 251 -12.05 -10.62 14.24
N LEU A 252 -11.61 -9.70 13.35
CA LEU A 252 -12.06 -9.69 11.95
C LEU A 252 -11.66 -10.96 11.21
N PHE A 253 -10.54 -11.58 11.58
CA PHE A 253 -10.00 -12.75 10.92
C PHE A 253 -10.42 -14.02 11.68
N HIS A 254 -10.80 -15.05 10.94
CA HIS A 254 -11.06 -16.39 11.48
C HIS A 254 -9.75 -17.09 11.86
N GLY A 255 -9.15 -16.61 12.95
CA GLY A 255 -7.92 -17.15 13.52
C GLY A 255 -6.66 -16.73 12.79
N PHE A 256 -5.53 -17.16 13.34
CA PHE A 256 -4.20 -16.76 12.90
C PHE A 256 -3.89 -17.12 11.44
N LYS A 257 -4.36 -18.28 10.97
CA LYS A 257 -4.15 -18.70 9.57
C LYS A 257 -4.75 -17.69 8.59
N GLU A 258 -5.96 -17.21 8.86
CA GLU A 258 -6.61 -16.24 7.98
C GLU A 258 -5.91 -14.88 8.01
N PHE A 259 -5.41 -14.45 9.18
CA PHE A 259 -4.58 -13.25 9.28
C PHE A 259 -3.30 -13.36 8.42
N VAL A 260 -2.60 -14.50 8.51
CA VAL A 260 -1.40 -14.78 7.71
C VAL A 260 -1.73 -14.78 6.22
N ASP A 261 -2.82 -15.45 5.83
CA ASP A 261 -3.23 -15.56 4.44
C ASP A 261 -3.62 -14.19 3.86
N PHE A 262 -4.40 -13.42 4.61
CA PHE A 262 -4.89 -12.11 4.21
C PHE A 262 -3.75 -11.16 3.87
N PHE A 263 -2.71 -11.08 4.72
CA PHE A 263 -1.57 -10.17 4.55
C PHE A 263 -0.38 -10.77 3.79
N HIS A 264 -0.50 -12.00 3.26
CA HIS A 264 0.53 -12.72 2.51
C HIS A 264 1.81 -13.01 3.34
N PHE A 265 1.66 -13.51 4.56
CA PHE A 265 2.77 -13.84 5.47
C PHE A 265 3.21 -15.32 5.45
N GLN A 266 2.70 -16.13 4.52
CA GLN A 266 2.88 -17.59 4.53
C GLN A 266 4.35 -18.02 4.53
N ASP A 267 5.26 -17.27 3.88
CA ASP A 267 6.68 -17.62 3.81
C ASP A 267 7.44 -17.33 5.12
N LEU A 268 6.77 -16.76 6.13
CA LEU A 268 7.24 -16.68 7.52
C LEU A 268 6.66 -17.79 8.40
N MET A 269 5.99 -18.79 7.83
CA MET A 269 5.32 -19.83 8.59
C MET A 269 5.82 -21.22 8.21
N THR A 270 5.77 -22.15 9.17
CA THR A 270 5.79 -23.58 8.85
C THR A 270 4.58 -23.95 7.98
N PRO A 271 4.67 -25.01 7.14
CA PRO A 271 3.58 -25.38 6.22
C PRO A 271 2.22 -25.61 6.89
N ASP A 272 2.21 -26.01 8.15
CA ASP A 272 1.03 -26.24 8.98
C ASP A 272 0.56 -25.00 9.76
N TYR A 273 1.23 -23.85 9.60
CA TYR A 273 0.96 -22.58 10.29
C TYR A 273 1.16 -22.65 11.81
N ALA A 274 1.82 -23.70 12.33
CA ALA A 274 2.02 -23.88 13.76
C ALA A 274 3.08 -22.93 14.34
N GLU A 275 4.16 -22.65 13.60
CA GLU A 275 5.30 -21.89 14.09
C GLU A 275 5.79 -20.84 13.09
N VAL A 276 6.27 -19.72 13.62
CA VAL A 276 6.89 -18.67 12.81
C VAL A 276 8.34 -19.05 12.47
N LEU A 277 8.72 -18.87 11.21
CA LEU A 277 10.08 -18.99 10.72
C LEU A 277 10.85 -17.68 10.97
N PHE A 278 11.65 -17.67 12.01
CA PHE A 278 12.40 -16.48 12.42
C PHE A 278 13.62 -16.19 11.52
N TYR A 279 13.89 -14.91 11.28
CA TYR A 279 15.06 -14.43 10.54
C TYR A 279 16.38 -14.74 11.25
N LEU A 280 16.35 -14.70 12.58
CA LEU A 280 17.46 -15.02 13.50
C LEU A 280 16.96 -15.98 14.58
N PRO A 281 17.86 -16.73 15.25
CA PRO A 281 17.48 -17.65 16.33
C PRO A 281 16.57 -16.97 17.37
N PHE A 282 15.45 -17.61 17.68
CA PHE A 282 14.46 -17.08 18.62
C PHE A 282 14.73 -17.56 20.04
N ASP A 283 14.75 -16.63 20.99
CA ASP A 283 15.08 -16.90 22.40
C ASP A 283 13.92 -16.60 23.35
N ASN A 284 12.70 -16.57 22.83
CA ASN A 284 11.49 -16.20 23.56
C ASN A 284 11.52 -14.74 24.07
N PHE A 285 11.88 -13.81 23.18
CA PHE A 285 11.91 -12.36 23.42
C PHE A 285 12.85 -11.90 24.57
N LYS A 286 13.86 -12.72 24.92
CA LYS A 286 14.77 -12.41 26.05
C LYS A 286 15.84 -11.40 25.67
N ARG A 287 16.29 -11.39 24.43
CA ARG A 287 17.24 -10.41 23.90
C ARG A 287 16.56 -9.30 23.09
N SER A 288 17.35 -8.30 22.71
CA SER A 288 16.95 -7.33 21.69
C SER A 288 16.67 -8.03 20.36
N GLY A 289 15.56 -7.66 19.71
CA GLY A 289 15.18 -8.14 18.38
C GLY A 289 16.19 -7.73 17.30
N THR A 290 16.91 -6.62 17.53
CA THR A 290 17.96 -6.13 16.62
C THR A 290 19.10 -7.15 16.44
N PRO A 291 19.72 -7.22 15.25
CA PRO A 291 20.99 -7.91 15.06
C PRO A 291 22.09 -7.39 15.99
N ALA A 292 22.96 -8.27 16.49
CA ALA A 292 24.03 -7.96 17.44
C ALA A 292 25.44 -8.01 16.83
N THR A 293 25.61 -8.69 15.69
CA THR A 293 26.88 -8.78 14.95
C THR A 293 26.66 -8.49 13.47
N THR A 294 27.74 -8.23 12.73
CA THR A 294 27.70 -8.02 11.28
C THR A 294 27.07 -9.22 10.57
N GLU A 295 27.42 -10.43 10.95
CA GLU A 295 26.90 -11.67 10.38
C GLU A 295 25.40 -11.83 10.63
N GLU A 296 24.94 -11.52 11.84
CA GLU A 296 23.51 -11.50 12.14
C GLU A 296 22.78 -10.42 11.32
N TYR A 297 23.40 -9.25 11.12
CA TYR A 297 22.79 -8.18 10.34
C TYR A 297 22.63 -8.59 8.88
N VAL A 298 23.69 -9.13 8.26
CA VAL A 298 23.66 -9.67 6.89
C VAL A 298 22.60 -10.76 6.78
N LYS A 299 22.60 -11.74 7.70
CA LYS A 299 21.62 -12.84 7.71
C LYS A 299 20.18 -12.32 7.82
N TYR A 300 19.92 -11.39 8.72
CA TYR A 300 18.61 -10.76 8.88
C TYR A 300 18.17 -10.06 7.59
N ARG A 301 19.07 -9.27 6.98
CA ARG A 301 18.73 -8.50 5.76
C ARG A 301 18.46 -9.41 4.58
N GLU A 302 19.24 -10.45 4.35
CA GLU A 302 18.97 -11.41 3.28
C GLU A 302 17.62 -12.11 3.49
N ARG A 303 17.36 -12.63 4.69
CA ARG A 303 16.08 -13.29 5.01
C ARG A 303 14.88 -12.36 4.86
N ALA A 304 15.01 -11.10 5.27
CA ALA A 304 13.97 -10.10 5.07
C ALA A 304 13.73 -9.84 3.58
N LEU A 305 14.78 -9.66 2.78
CA LEU A 305 14.66 -9.43 1.33
C LEU A 305 14.07 -10.65 0.60
N GLU A 306 14.47 -11.87 0.95
CA GLU A 306 13.89 -13.13 0.45
C GLU A 306 12.39 -13.18 0.73
N PHE A 307 11.99 -12.86 1.96
CA PHE A 307 10.58 -12.80 2.35
C PHE A 307 9.82 -11.72 1.56
N ILE A 308 10.37 -10.51 1.40
CA ILE A 308 9.73 -9.45 0.61
C ILE A 308 9.52 -9.90 -0.85
N ALA A 309 10.51 -10.55 -1.45
CA ALA A 309 10.38 -11.08 -2.81
C ALA A 309 9.30 -12.16 -2.91
N ALA A 310 9.21 -13.07 -1.93
CA ALA A 310 8.17 -14.09 -1.88
C ALA A 310 6.77 -13.49 -1.68
N ARG A 311 6.63 -12.52 -0.78
CA ARG A 311 5.40 -11.79 -0.54
C ARG A 311 4.93 -11.02 -1.79
N ASN A 312 5.84 -10.39 -2.51
CA ASN A 312 5.53 -9.74 -3.79
C ASN A 312 4.95 -10.72 -4.81
N ARG A 313 5.53 -11.91 -4.97
CA ARG A 313 4.99 -12.95 -5.87
C ARG A 313 3.57 -13.35 -5.48
N ARG A 314 3.29 -13.55 -4.19
CA ARG A 314 1.94 -13.88 -3.71
C ARG A 314 0.92 -12.78 -3.98
N MET A 315 1.33 -11.52 -3.85
CA MET A 315 0.47 -10.38 -4.18
C MET A 315 0.21 -10.30 -5.69
N VAL A 316 1.22 -10.54 -6.53
CA VAL A 316 1.08 -10.61 -7.99
C VAL A 316 0.10 -11.71 -8.37
N GLU A 317 0.30 -12.93 -7.88
CA GLU A 317 -0.58 -14.08 -8.13
C GLU A 317 -2.04 -13.74 -7.72
N TRP A 318 -2.23 -13.14 -6.55
CA TRP A 318 -3.54 -12.73 -6.08
C TRP A 318 -4.17 -11.65 -6.96
N VAL A 319 -3.44 -10.61 -7.36
CA VAL A 319 -3.97 -9.57 -8.26
C VAL A 319 -4.32 -10.17 -9.62
N MET A 320 -3.49 -11.04 -10.19
CA MET A 320 -3.79 -11.69 -11.48
C MET A 320 -5.01 -12.61 -11.42
N GLU A 321 -5.24 -13.28 -10.28
CA GLU A 321 -6.38 -14.18 -10.08
C GLU A 321 -7.70 -13.42 -9.86
N TYR A 322 -7.69 -12.39 -9.01
CA TYR A 322 -8.90 -11.70 -8.56
C TYR A 322 -9.19 -10.37 -9.29
N HIS A 323 -8.20 -9.81 -9.99
CA HIS A 323 -8.28 -8.54 -10.70
C HIS A 323 -7.63 -8.63 -12.10
N PRO A 324 -8.14 -9.50 -13.00
CA PRO A 324 -7.54 -9.72 -14.33
C PRO A 324 -7.54 -8.49 -15.24
N GLU A 325 -8.31 -7.46 -14.90
CA GLU A 325 -8.34 -6.15 -15.57
C GLU A 325 -7.13 -5.25 -15.24
N ILE A 326 -6.37 -5.58 -14.19
CA ILE A 326 -5.20 -4.82 -13.74
C ILE A 326 -3.95 -5.32 -14.46
N GLU A 327 -3.18 -4.40 -15.06
CA GLU A 327 -1.86 -4.72 -15.59
C GLU A 327 -0.90 -4.94 -14.42
N VAL A 328 -0.24 -6.10 -14.39
CA VAL A 328 0.74 -6.41 -13.34
C VAL A 328 2.16 -6.24 -13.88
N ARG A 329 2.98 -5.50 -13.14
CA ARG A 329 4.42 -5.34 -13.37
C ARG A 329 5.17 -5.84 -12.14
N HIS A 330 6.24 -6.58 -12.36
CA HIS A 330 7.14 -7.02 -11.30
C HIS A 330 8.55 -7.14 -11.87
N SER A 331 9.55 -7.07 -11.00
CA SER A 331 10.90 -7.48 -11.38
C SER A 331 10.93 -9.01 -11.52
N ASP A 332 11.59 -9.52 -12.56
CA ASP A 332 11.84 -10.96 -12.74
C ASP A 332 12.71 -11.55 -11.63
#